data_AF-A0A3L9I2G3-F1
#
_entry.id   AF-A0A3L9I2G3-F1
#
_cell.length_a   1.000
_cell.length_b   1.000
_cell.length_c   1.000
_cell.angle_alpha   90.00
_cell.angle_beta   90.00
_cell.angle_gamma   90.00
#
_symmetry.space_group_name_H-M   'P 1'
#
loop_
_entity.id
_entity.type
_entity.pdbx_description
1 polymer ?
#
loop_
_entity_poly.entity_id
_entity_poly.type
_entity_poly.pdbx_seq_one_letter_code
_entity_poly.pdbx_strand_id
1 'polypeptide(L)'
;LLGVIAMPRNETNDLALKLPVCRIVKRIQLSADHGDLQLSGASVYFKAARSASQSLNIPSEIKEGQTTDWININSDNDNKRCVSKITFSGHTVNSSDMATLKIIGDD
;
A
#
# COMPACT_ATOMS: atom_id res chain seq x y z
N LEU A 1 0.82 8.42 9.16
CA LEU A 1 1.18 6.98 8.96
C LEU A 1 -0.10 6.16 8.92
N LEU A 2 -0.30 5.33 7.89
CA LEU A 2 -1.48 4.45 7.78
C LEU A 2 -1.22 3.06 8.35
N GLY A 3 0.01 2.54 8.19
CA GLY A 3 0.41 1.28 8.80
C GLY A 3 1.69 0.73 8.18
N VAL A 4 2.07 -0.46 8.64
CA VAL A 4 3.24 -1.21 8.17
C VAL A 4 2.82 -2.66 7.96
N ILE A 5 3.29 -3.27 6.88
CA ILE A 5 3.11 -4.70 6.61
C ILE A 5 4.47 -5.36 6.42
N ALA A 6 4.59 -6.59 6.92
CA ALA A 6 5.74 -7.43 6.63
C ALA A 6 5.54 -8.08 5.26
N MET A 7 6.59 -8.04 4.44
CA MET A 7 6.60 -8.59 3.10
C MET A 7 7.29 -9.95 3.19
N PRO A 8 6.64 -11.05 2.80
CA PRO A 8 7.22 -12.38 2.90
C PRO A 8 8.32 -12.56 1.86
N ARG A 9 9.11 -13.63 1.99
CA ARG A 9 10.18 -13.95 1.04
C ARG A 9 9.69 -14.58 -0.27
N ASN A 10 8.47 -15.11 -0.26
CA ASN A 10 7.84 -15.71 -1.44
C ASN A 10 6.75 -14.79 -1.97
N GLU A 11 6.51 -14.81 -3.28
CA GLU A 11 5.45 -14.04 -3.91
C GLU A 11 4.09 -14.35 -3.25
N THR A 12 3.40 -13.30 -2.83
CA THR A 12 2.06 -13.39 -2.27
C THR A 12 1.16 -12.31 -2.85
N ASN A 13 -0.15 -12.58 -2.88
CA ASN A 13 -1.14 -11.73 -3.53
C ASN A 13 -2.15 -11.08 -2.57
N ASP A 14 -2.02 -11.27 -1.26
CA ASP A 14 -3.07 -10.88 -0.30
C ASP A 14 -2.53 -10.25 1.00
N LEU A 15 -1.51 -9.40 0.91
CA LEU A 15 -1.03 -8.67 2.08
C LEU A 15 -1.93 -7.46 2.33
N ALA A 16 -2.84 -7.61 3.29
CA ALA A 16 -3.84 -6.60 3.59
C ALA A 16 -3.46 -5.72 4.78
N LEU A 17 -3.35 -4.42 4.55
CA LEU A 17 -3.43 -3.39 5.59
C LEU A 17 -4.91 -3.01 5.82
N LYS A 18 -5.48 -3.45 6.94
CA LYS A 18 -6.84 -3.06 7.35
C LYS A 18 -6.77 -1.79 8.20
N LEU A 19 -7.57 -0.79 7.85
CA LEU A 19 -7.68 0.44 8.63
C LEU A 19 -8.81 0.29 9.65
N PRO A 20 -8.54 0.41 10.97
CA PRO A 20 -9.57 0.21 12.00
C PRO A 20 -10.67 1.27 11.92
N VAL A 21 -10.30 2.48 11.52
CA VAL A 21 -11.21 3.57 11.21
C VAL A 21 -11.01 3.93 9.75
N CYS A 22 -12.12 4.11 9.06
CA CYS A 22 -12.10 4.50 7.66
C CYS A 22 -11.49 5.90 7.53
N ARG A 23 -10.41 6.04 6.74
CA ARG A 23 -9.68 7.31 6.59
C ARG A 23 -9.86 7.91 5.21
N ILE A 24 -10.07 9.22 5.14
CA ILE A 24 -10.10 9.93 3.86
C ILE A 24 -8.65 10.18 3.47
N VAL A 25 -8.18 9.50 2.43
CA VAL A 25 -6.79 9.60 1.94
C VAL A 25 -6.85 9.81 0.44
N LYS A 26 -6.17 10.83 -0.08
CA LYS A 26 -6.13 11.11 -1.52
C LYS A 26 -4.93 10.45 -2.17
N ARG A 27 -3.81 10.44 -1.45
CA ARG A 27 -2.53 9.94 -1.94
C ARG A 27 -1.82 9.14 -0.86
N ILE A 28 -1.01 8.18 -1.29
CA ILE A 28 -0.10 7.45 -0.40
C ILE A 28 1.34 7.51 -0.89
N GLN A 29 2.26 7.38 0.06
CA GLN A 29 3.63 6.98 -0.21
C GLN A 29 3.88 5.59 0.35
N LEU A 30 4.78 4.88 -0.31
CA LEU A 30 5.27 3.58 0.07
C LEU A 30 6.74 3.72 0.44
N SER A 31 7.14 3.20 1.60
CA SER A 31 8.54 3.19 2.05
C SER A 31 8.97 1.78 2.39
N ALA A 32 10.17 1.40 1.95
CA ALA A 32 10.83 0.17 2.37
C ALA A 32 11.76 0.50 3.53
N ASP A 33 11.29 0.32 4.77
CA ASP A 33 12.09 0.69 5.96
C ASP A 33 13.18 -0.37 6.26
N HIS A 34 12.98 -1.62 5.82
CA HIS A 34 13.91 -2.73 5.98
C HIS A 34 13.76 -3.68 4.80
N GLY A 35 14.87 -4.09 4.17
CA GLY A 35 14.90 -5.00 3.03
C GLY A 35 14.35 -4.42 1.72
N ASP A 36 14.86 -4.93 0.60
CA ASP A 36 14.35 -4.57 -0.73
C ASP A 36 13.01 -5.26 -1.01
N LEU A 37 12.14 -4.54 -1.71
CA LEU A 37 10.79 -4.98 -2.05
C LEU A 37 10.60 -5.09 -3.55
N GLN A 38 10.01 -6.19 -3.99
CA GLN A 38 9.41 -6.30 -5.31
C GLN A 38 7.89 -6.32 -5.15
N LEU A 39 7.21 -5.35 -5.77
CA LEU A 39 5.76 -5.23 -5.75
C LEU A 39 5.21 -5.64 -7.11
N SER A 40 4.21 -6.53 -7.11
CA SER A 40 3.50 -6.95 -8.32
C SER A 40 2.17 -6.23 -8.50
N GLY A 41 1.63 -5.61 -7.46
CA GLY A 41 0.37 -4.89 -7.51
C GLY A 41 -0.08 -4.34 -6.16
N ALA A 42 -1.03 -3.41 -6.21
CA ALA A 42 -1.76 -2.94 -5.05
C ALA A 42 -3.18 -2.55 -5.41
N SER A 43 -4.08 -2.73 -4.45
CA SER A 43 -5.48 -2.34 -4.58
C SER A 43 -5.97 -1.64 -3.32
N VAL A 44 -6.71 -0.55 -3.51
CA VAL A 44 -7.41 0.14 -2.43
C VAL A 44 -8.86 -0.31 -2.40
N TYR A 45 -9.43 -0.40 -1.20
CA TYR A 45 -10.84 -0.66 -0.97
C TYR A 45 -11.45 0.48 -0.18
N PHE A 46 -12.59 0.98 -0.67
CA PHE A 46 -13.32 2.07 -0.07
C PHE A 46 -14.51 1.55 0.72
N LYS A 47 -14.82 2.20 1.84
CA LYS A 47 -16.07 1.97 2.58
C LYS A 47 -17.21 2.67 1.84
N ALA A 48 -17.92 1.93 1.02
CA ALA A 48 -19.13 2.36 0.33
C ALA A 48 -20.15 1.22 0.33
N ALA A 49 -21.44 1.52 0.10
CA ALA A 49 -22.53 0.54 0.10
C ALA A 49 -22.36 -0.62 -0.91
N ARG A 50 -21.39 -0.52 -1.83
CA ARG A 50 -21.06 -1.54 -2.84
C ARG A 50 -19.60 -1.99 -2.83
N SER A 51 -18.82 -1.67 -1.79
CA SER A 51 -17.41 -2.07 -1.65
C SER A 51 -16.58 -1.83 -2.92
N ALA A 52 -16.44 -0.57 -3.33
CA ALA A 52 -15.64 -0.23 -4.51
C ALA A 52 -14.15 -0.49 -4.21
N SER A 53 -13.45 -1.09 -5.16
CA SER A 53 -12.00 -1.25 -5.14
C SER A 53 -11.37 -0.67 -6.40
N GLN A 54 -10.11 -0.26 -6.30
CA GLN A 54 -9.34 0.28 -7.41
C GLN A 54 -7.90 -0.21 -7.33
N SER A 55 -7.35 -0.64 -8.47
CA SER A 55 -5.93 -0.95 -8.59
C SER A 55 -5.10 0.32 -8.62
N LEU A 56 -3.96 0.30 -7.94
CA LEU A 56 -3.04 1.42 -7.85
C LEU A 56 -1.88 1.21 -8.83
N ASN A 57 -1.42 2.31 -9.44
CA ASN A 57 -0.17 2.30 -10.18
C ASN A 57 0.97 2.51 -9.19
N ILE A 58 1.76 1.46 -8.95
CA ILE A 58 2.86 1.45 -7.99
C ILE A 58 4.16 1.07 -8.70
N PRO A 59 5.32 1.53 -8.22
CA PRO A 59 6.58 1.02 -8.73
C PRO A 59 6.74 -0.47 -8.40
N SER A 60 7.36 -1.21 -9.31
CA SER A 60 7.58 -2.64 -9.15
C SER A 60 8.70 -2.99 -8.17
N GLU A 61 9.56 -2.02 -7.83
CA GLU A 61 10.67 -2.21 -6.91
C GLU A 61 10.84 -0.99 -6.00
N ILE A 62 11.12 -1.23 -4.72
CA ILE A 62 11.48 -0.20 -3.74
C ILE A 62 12.68 -0.72 -2.97
N LYS A 63 13.82 -0.02 -3.04
CA LYS A 63 15.03 -0.39 -2.28
C LYS A 63 14.89 0.00 -0.82
N GLU A 64 15.59 -0.72 0.05
CA GLU A 64 15.67 -0.35 1.47
C GLU A 64 16.08 1.13 1.64
N GLY A 65 15.37 1.83 2.52
CA GLY A 65 15.53 3.25 2.79
C GLY A 65 14.88 4.18 1.76
N GLN A 66 14.31 3.66 0.67
CA GLN A 66 13.60 4.47 -0.32
C GLN A 66 12.14 4.66 0.04
N THR A 67 11.62 5.85 -0.30
CA THR A 67 10.21 6.19 -0.28
C THR A 67 9.78 6.61 -1.68
N THR A 68 8.64 6.13 -2.15
CA THR A 68 8.10 6.48 -3.46
C THR A 68 7.59 7.92 -3.49
N ASP A 69 7.41 8.44 -4.70
CA ASP A 69 6.55 9.60 -4.92
C ASP A 69 5.11 9.30 -4.46
N TRP A 70 4.32 10.37 -4.35
CA TRP A 70 2.90 10.27 -4.02
C TRP A 70 2.11 9.53 -5.10
N ILE A 71 1.47 8.43 -4.72
CA ILE A 71 0.60 7.62 -5.56
C ILE A 71 -0.84 8.06 -5.32
N ASN A 72 -1.53 8.47 -6.39
CA ASN A 72 -2.92 8.89 -6.33
C ASN A 72 -3.85 7.68 -6.12
N ILE A 73 -4.64 7.73 -5.05
CA ILE A 73 -5.66 6.73 -4.72
C ILE A 73 -7.04 7.25 -5.08
N ASN A 74 -7.32 8.51 -4.75
CA ASN A 74 -8.62 9.13 -4.94
C ASN A 74 -8.42 10.43 -5.73
N SER A 75 -8.57 10.33 -7.06
CA SER A 75 -8.41 11.47 -7.97
C SER A 75 -9.64 12.38 -7.99
N ASP A 76 -10.81 11.87 -7.59
CA ASP A 76 -12.07 12.59 -7.63
C ASP A 76 -12.29 13.30 -6.29
N ASN A 77 -11.91 14.58 -6.25
CA ASN A 77 -11.93 15.46 -5.08
C ASN A 77 -13.32 15.61 -4.41
N ASP A 78 -14.39 15.18 -5.07
CA ASP A 78 -15.78 15.37 -4.63
C ASP A 78 -16.36 14.23 -3.80
N ASN A 79 -15.82 13.01 -3.94
CA ASN A 79 -16.30 11.86 -3.21
C ASN A 79 -15.39 11.63 -2.00
N LYS A 80 -15.85 12.01 -0.80
CA LYS A 80 -15.24 11.70 0.52
C LYS A 80 -15.23 10.19 0.82
N ARG A 81 -14.80 9.36 -0.13
CA ARG A 81 -14.64 7.92 0.01
C ARG A 81 -13.47 7.71 0.94
N CYS A 82 -13.78 7.10 2.07
CA CYS A 82 -12.75 6.74 3.02
C CYS A 82 -12.26 5.32 2.69
N VAL A 83 -10.95 5.11 2.84
CA VAL A 83 -10.26 3.85 2.66
C VAL A 83 -10.49 2.97 3.88
N SER A 84 -10.87 1.72 3.66
CA SER A 84 -11.07 0.70 4.71
C SER A 84 -9.98 -0.37 4.71
N LYS A 85 -9.41 -0.66 3.54
CA LYS A 85 -8.37 -1.68 3.36
C LYS A 85 -7.50 -1.32 2.16
N ILE A 86 -6.21 -1.60 2.25
CA ILE A 86 -5.27 -1.58 1.12
C ILE A 86 -4.63 -2.97 1.06
N THR A 87 -4.56 -3.57 -0.11
CA THR A 87 -3.88 -4.85 -0.34
C THR A 87 -2.68 -4.65 -1.23
N PHE A 88 -1.63 -5.41 -0.97
CA PHE A 88 -0.41 -5.44 -1.76
C PHE A 88 -0.12 -6.88 -2.18
N SER A 89 0.48 -7.01 -3.35
CA SER A 89 1.09 -8.23 -3.83
C SER A 89 2.56 -8.00 -4.11
N GLY A 90 3.39 -8.98 -3.79
CA GLY A 90 4.84 -8.88 -3.89
C GLY A 90 5.57 -9.71 -2.85
N HIS A 91 6.88 -9.49 -2.76
CA HIS A 91 7.77 -10.20 -1.86
C HIS A 91 9.05 -9.40 -1.57
N THR A 92 9.80 -9.88 -0.59
CA THR A 92 11.15 -9.43 -0.26
C THR A 92 12.14 -9.98 -1.28
N VAL A 93 13.04 -9.13 -1.76
CA VAL A 93 14.16 -9.53 -2.61
C VAL A 93 15.49 -9.20 -1.94
N ASN A 94 16.56 -9.91 -2.30
CA ASN A 94 17.94 -9.64 -1.86
C ASN A 94 18.16 -9.54 -0.33
N SER A 95 17.24 -10.04 0.49
CA SER A 95 17.37 -10.03 1.95
C SER A 95 17.12 -11.42 2.53
N SER A 96 17.89 -11.77 3.55
CA SER A 96 17.68 -12.96 4.35
C SER A 96 16.52 -12.81 5.32
N ASP A 97 15.99 -11.62 5.54
CA ASP A 97 14.89 -11.34 6.46
C ASP A 97 13.65 -10.83 5.73
N MET A 98 12.49 -10.79 6.40
CA MET A 98 11.30 -10.20 5.80
C MET A 98 11.48 -8.68 5.72
N ALA A 99 11.23 -8.14 4.53
CA ALA A 99 11.22 -6.72 4.33
C ALA A 99 9.93 -6.09 4.90
N THR A 100 9.94 -4.78 5.09
CA THR A 100 8.81 -4.05 5.65
C THR A 100 8.35 -2.96 4.69
N LEU A 101 7.08 -3.03 4.31
CA LEU A 101 6.44 -1.98 3.53
C LEU A 101 5.63 -1.09 4.47
N LYS A 102 6.00 0.18 4.49
CA LYS A 102 5.33 1.22 5.27
C LYS A 102 4.46 2.06 4.35
N ILE A 103 3.22 2.28 4.78
CA ILE A 103 2.22 3.01 4.01
C ILE A 103 1.94 4.33 4.74
N ILE A 104 2.17 5.43 4.04
CA ILE A 104 2.00 6.80 4.55
C ILE A 104 0.88 7.45 3.74
N GLY A 105 -0.11 8.04 4.39
CA GLY A 105 -1.21 8.77 3.75
C GLY A 105 -1.00 10.28 3.85
N ASP A 106 -1.56 11.03 2.91
CA ASP A 106 -1.43 12.49 2.78
C ASP A 106 -2.40 13.34 3.63
N ASP A 107 -2.86 12.78 4.77
CA ASP A 107 -3.81 13.39 5.72
C ASP A 107 -3.52 14.88 6.00
#